data_AF-A0A937I8E6-F1
#
_entry.id   AF-A0A937I8E6-F1
#
_cell.length_a   1.000
_cell.length_b   1.000
_cell.length_c   1.000
_cell.angle_alpha   90.00
_cell.angle_beta   90.00
_cell.angle_gamma   90.00
#
_symmetry.space_group_name_H-M   'P 1'
#
loop_
_entity.id
_entity.type
_entity.pdbx_description
1 polymer ?
#
loop_
_entity_poly.entity_id
_entity_poly.type
_entity_poly.pdbx_seq_one_letter_code
_entity_poly.pdbx_strand_id
1 'polypeptide(L)'
;MNEQIVELLIRDRKFIFKIPYSDYLPFKEAEKKVIKLIEEINPPEDKLDYGFVYSALKLAIENDKLLENTVSEANETEKQIHTLTEKLEIFLNQ
;
A
#
# COMPACT_ATOMS: atom_id res chain seq x y z
N MET A 1 -7.97 20.36 11.79
CA MET A 1 -8.28 19.07 11.15
C MET A 1 -9.01 18.23 12.18
N ASN A 2 -10.11 17.59 11.82
CA ASN A 2 -10.75 16.65 12.74
C ASN A 2 -9.87 15.41 12.78
N GLU A 3 -9.47 15.01 13.98
CA GLU A 3 -8.66 13.84 14.25
C GLU A 3 -9.39 12.94 15.24
N GLN A 4 -9.13 11.63 15.18
CA GLN A 4 -9.67 10.66 16.12
C GLN A 4 -8.57 9.78 16.69
N ILE A 5 -8.83 9.22 17.87
CA ILE A 5 -7.94 8.28 18.52
C ILE A 5 -8.35 6.87 18.11
N VAL A 6 -7.38 6.08 17.67
CA VAL A 6 -7.56 4.66 17.37
C VAL A 6 -6.58 3.84 18.19
N GLU A 7 -7.03 2.64 18.55
CA GLU A 7 -6.23 1.67 19.28
C GLU A 7 -5.97 0.47 18.37
N LEU A 8 -4.73 -0.01 18.41
CA LEU A 8 -4.25 -1.22 17.75
C LEU A 8 -3.70 -2.14 18.83
N LEU A 9 -4.23 -3.37 18.88
CA LEU A 9 -3.77 -4.40 19.80
C LEU A 9 -3.10 -5.51 19.01
N ILE A 10 -1.83 -5.78 19.32
CA ILE A 10 -1.07 -6.89 18.75
C ILE A 10 -0.55 -7.71 19.91
N ARG A 11 -1.14 -8.89 20.11
CA ARG A 11 -0.91 -9.76 21.27
C ARG A 11 -1.15 -9.01 22.58
N ASP A 12 -0.16 -8.89 23.45
CA ASP A 12 -0.26 -8.16 24.72
C ASP A 12 0.14 -6.68 24.60
N ARG A 13 0.54 -6.21 23.40
CA ARG A 13 0.99 -4.84 23.17
C ARG A 13 -0.12 -3.97 22.61
N LYS A 14 -0.39 -2.86 23.31
CA LYS A 14 -1.36 -1.83 22.91
C LYS A 14 -0.65 -0.61 22.35
N PHE A 15 -1.09 -0.17 21.18
CA PHE A 15 -0.62 1.03 20.49
C PHE A 15 -1.78 2.00 20.30
N ILE A 16 -1.54 3.28 20.53
CA ILE A 16 -2.55 4.33 20.42
C ILE A 16 -2.07 5.36 19.40
N PHE A 17 -2.91 5.67 18.42
CA PHE A 17 -2.61 6.61 17.35
C PHE A 17 -3.67 7.70 17.29
N LYS A 18 -3.24 8.89 16.86
CA LYS A 18 -4.13 9.98 16.48
C LYS A 18 -4.08 10.12 14.96
N ILE A 19 -5.22 9.91 14.30
CA ILE A 19 -5.29 9.89 12.83
C ILE A 19 -6.37 10.86 12.33
N PRO A 20 -6.25 11.37 11.09
CA PRO A 20 -7.33 12.11 10.44
C PRO A 20 -8.61 11.27 10.34
N TYR A 21 -9.79 11.89 10.39
CA TYR A 21 -11.05 11.15 10.21
C TYR A 21 -11.15 10.44 8.85
N SER A 22 -10.57 11.04 7.80
CA SER A 22 -10.50 10.44 6.46
C SER A 22 -9.80 9.10 6.43
N ASP A 23 -8.88 8.87 7.37
CA ASP A 23 -7.96 7.74 7.34
C ASP A 23 -8.46 6.57 8.18
N TYR A 24 -9.62 6.69 8.84
CA TYR A 24 -10.15 5.64 9.71
C TYR A 24 -10.32 4.29 9.01
N LEU A 25 -11.02 4.29 7.88
CA LEU A 25 -11.28 3.06 7.14
C LEU A 25 -9.98 2.49 6.55
N PRO A 26 -9.12 3.28 5.87
CA PRO A 26 -7.79 2.83 5.47
C PRO A 26 -6.95 2.27 6.63
N PHE A 27 -6.99 2.91 7.80
CA PHE A 27 -6.27 2.48 9.00
C PHE A 27 -6.75 1.10 9.46
N LYS A 28 -8.06 0.87 9.52
CA LYS A 28 -8.64 -0.42 9.93
C LYS A 28 -8.30 -1.56 8.96
N GLU A 29 -8.21 -1.27 7.67
CA GLU A 29 -7.75 -2.25 6.68
C GLU A 29 -6.25 -2.52 6.79
N ALA A 30 -5.43 -1.48 7.00
CA ALA A 30 -3.99 -1.62 7.23
C ALA A 30 -3.67 -2.39 8.52
N GLU A 31 -4.40 -2.12 9.60
CA GLU A 31 -4.34 -2.83 10.87
C GLU A 31 -4.50 -4.35 10.68
N LYS A 32 -5.55 -4.79 9.97
CA LYS A 32 -5.77 -6.21 9.69
C LYS A 32 -4.59 -6.83 8.91
N LYS A 33 -4.07 -6.10 7.91
CA LYS A 33 -2.94 -6.58 7.08
C LYS A 33 -1.66 -6.72 7.92
N VAL A 34 -1.36 -5.75 8.77
CA VAL A 34 -0.18 -5.78 9.65
C VAL A 34 -0.28 -6.92 10.66
N ILE A 35 -1.42 -7.08 11.33
CA ILE A 35 -1.65 -8.19 12.28
C ILE A 35 -1.43 -9.53 11.59
N LYS A 36 -2.02 -9.71 10.40
CA LYS A 36 -1.86 -10.95 9.63
C LYS A 36 -0.39 -11.24 9.30
N LEU A 37 0.37 -10.24 8.85
CA LEU A 37 1.79 -10.41 8.52
C LEU A 37 2.62 -10.82 9.74
N ILE A 38 2.36 -10.21 10.89
CA ILE A 38 3.09 -10.53 12.13
C ILE A 38 2.76 -11.95 12.58
N GLU A 39 1.50 -12.37 12.51
CA GLU A 39 1.12 -13.74 12.86
C GLU A 39 1.62 -14.78 11.85
N GLU A 40 1.79 -14.42 10.56
CA GLU A 40 2.46 -15.28 9.57
C GLU A 40 3.95 -15.45 9.88
N ILE A 41 4.64 -14.40 10.32
CA ILE A 41 6.05 -14.46 10.76
C ILE A 41 6.17 -15.26 12.06
N ASN A 42 5.13 -15.20 12.90
CA ASN A 42 5.04 -15.81 14.22
C ASN A 42 6.32 -15.62 15.05
N PRO A 43 6.76 -14.38 15.28
CA PRO A 43 7.93 -14.12 16.11
C PRO A 43 7.66 -14.57 17.55
N PRO A 44 8.66 -15.05 18.29
CA PRO A 44 8.61 -15.13 19.75
C PRO A 44 8.26 -13.76 20.37
N GLU A 45 7.63 -13.76 21.54
CA GLU A 45 7.15 -12.52 22.18
C GLU A 45 8.27 -11.52 22.50
N ASP A 46 9.44 -12.03 22.91
CA ASP A 46 10.67 -11.25 23.13
C ASP A 46 11.26 -10.68 21.84
N LYS A 47 10.77 -11.11 20.67
CA LYS A 47 11.21 -10.69 19.34
C LYS A 47 10.07 -10.09 18.52
N LEU A 48 8.98 -9.64 19.14
CA LEU A 48 7.88 -9.03 18.41
C LEU A 48 8.33 -7.80 17.58
N ASP A 49 9.33 -7.07 18.06
CA ASP A 49 9.94 -5.93 17.34
C ASP A 49 10.57 -6.35 16.01
N TYR A 50 11.18 -7.53 15.94
CA TYR A 50 11.65 -8.11 14.69
C TYR A 50 10.48 -8.36 13.73
N GLY A 51 9.36 -8.90 14.24
CA GLY A 51 8.14 -9.11 13.45
C GLY A 51 7.57 -7.82 12.88
N PHE A 52 7.55 -6.74 13.68
CA PHE A 52 7.14 -5.41 13.21
C PHE A 52 8.05 -4.88 12.11
N VAL A 53 9.37 -4.88 12.33
CA VAL A 53 10.35 -4.36 11.36
C VAL A 53 10.32 -5.18 10.05
N TYR A 54 10.28 -6.50 10.15
CA TYR A 54 10.22 -7.36 8.97
C TYR A 54 8.91 -7.18 8.19
N SER A 55 7.78 -7.03 8.88
CA SER A 55 6.50 -6.71 8.22
C SER A 55 6.55 -5.37 7.49
N ALA A 56 7.14 -4.34 8.11
CA ALA A 56 7.30 -3.02 7.49
C ALA A 56 8.16 -3.10 6.22
N LEU A 57 9.29 -3.82 6.27
CA LEU A 57 10.14 -4.06 5.10
C LEU A 57 9.41 -4.80 3.99
N LYS A 58 8.66 -5.86 4.33
CA LYS A 58 7.87 -6.61 3.35
C LYS A 58 6.82 -5.74 2.68
N LEU A 59 6.10 -4.91 3.45
CA LEU A 59 5.11 -3.97 2.93
C LEU A 59 5.75 -2.89 2.03
N ALA A 60 6.92 -2.37 2.40
CA ALA A 60 7.64 -1.40 1.58
C ALA A 60 8.06 -2.00 0.22
N ILE A 61 8.63 -3.21 0.23
CA ILE A 61 9.00 -3.94 -0.99
C ILE A 61 7.77 -4.25 -1.86
N GLU A 62 6.65 -4.67 -1.26
CA GLU A 62 5.39 -4.88 -1.98
C GLU A 62 4.90 -3.59 -2.65
N ASN A 63 4.97 -2.47 -1.93
CA ASN A 63 4.54 -1.17 -2.44
C ASN A 63 5.42 -0.69 -3.60
N ASP A 64 6.75 -0.82 -3.49
CA ASP A 64 7.68 -0.43 -4.55
C ASP A 64 7.42 -1.23 -5.84
N LYS A 65 7.20 -2.55 -5.72
CA LYS A 65 6.82 -3.39 -6.86
C LYS A 65 5.49 -2.98 -7.49
N LEU A 66 4.49 -2.62 -6.69
CA LEU A 66 3.20 -2.15 -7.20
C LEU A 66 3.34 -0.82 -7.94
N LEU A 67 4.17 0.10 -7.43
CA LEU A 67 4.46 1.37 -8.08
C LEU A 67 5.18 1.16 -9.42
N GLU A 68 6.20 0.30 -9.46
CA GLU A 68 6.90 -0.05 -10.70
C GLU A 68 5.95 -0.63 -11.77
N ASN A 69 5.08 -1.55 -11.37
CA ASN A 69 4.07 -2.14 -12.28
C ASN A 69 3.10 -1.08 -12.79
N THR A 70 2.59 -0.20 -11.91
CA THR A 70 1.66 0.87 -12.28
C THR A 70 2.31 1.86 -13.26
N VAL A 71 3.58 2.22 -13.05
CA VAL A 71 4.32 3.09 -13.96
C VAL A 71 4.55 2.40 -15.31
N SER A 72 4.88 1.10 -15.31
CA SER A 72 5.04 0.32 -16.53
C SER A 72 3.76 0.27 -17.35
N GLU A 73 2.62 -0.06 -16.72
CA GLU A 73 1.31 -0.12 -17.37
C GLU A 73 0.87 1.24 -17.91
N ALA A 74 1.14 2.33 -17.18
CA ALA A 74 0.85 3.69 -17.64
C ALA A 74 1.66 4.03 -18.90
N ASN A 75 2.96 3.71 -18.93
CA ASN A 75 3.82 3.95 -20.08
C ASN A 75 3.40 3.13 -21.31
N GLU A 76 2.96 1.88 -21.12
CA GLU A 76 2.43 1.07 -22.22
C GLU A 76 1.13 1.65 -22.77
N THR A 77 0.24 2.08 -21.89
CA THR A 77 -1.04 2.71 -22.27
C THR A 77 -0.80 4.00 -23.04
N GLU A 78 0.14 4.84 -22.60
CA GLU A 78 0.48 6.09 -23.28
C GLU A 78 1.03 5.85 -24.69
N LYS A 79 1.90 4.84 -24.87
CA LYS A 79 2.38 4.44 -26.20
C LYS A 79 1.25 3.97 -27.12
N GLN A 80 0.29 3.22 -26.60
CA GLN A 80 -0.87 2.77 -27.37
C GLN A 80 -1.76 3.95 -27.80
N ILE A 81 -2.01 4.89 -26.90
CA ILE A 81 -2.76 6.12 -27.19
C ILE A 81 -2.04 6.92 -28.27
N HIS A 82 -0.73 7.14 -28.14
CA HIS A 82 0.06 7.88 -29.12
C HIS A 82 0.00 7.23 -30.51
N THR A 83 0.19 5.91 -30.58
CA THR A 83 0.10 5.14 -31.83
C THR A 83 -1.29 5.25 -32.46
N LEU A 84 -2.36 5.25 -31.66
CA LEU A 84 -3.73 5.39 -32.17
C LEU A 84 -3.98 6.80 -32.69
N THR A 85 -3.50 7.83 -31.99
CA THR A 85 -3.58 9.22 -32.44
C THR A 85 -2.86 9.43 -33.77
N GLU A 86 -1.63 8.93 -33.93
CA GLU A 86 -0.90 8.98 -35.20
C GLU A 86 -1.69 8.36 -36.36
N LYS A 87 -2.32 7.19 -36.13
CA LYS A 87 -3.17 6.54 -37.13
C LYS A 87 -4.40 7.36 -37.51
N LEU A 88 -5.03 8.02 -36.54
CA LEU A 88 -6.17 8.91 -36.78
C LEU A 88 -5.76 10.15 -37.58
N GLU A 89 -4.61 10.75 -37.26
CA GLU A 89 -4.06 11.89 -38.01
C GLU A 89 -3.75 11.52 -39.46
N ILE A 90 -3.17 10.34 -39.71
CA ILE A 90 -2.94 9.85 -41.07
C ILE A 90 -4.27 9.68 -41.80
N PHE A 91 -5.29 9.10 -41.16
CA PHE A 91 -6.60 8.88 -41.76
C PHE A 91 -7.33 10.18 -42.10
N LEU A 92 -7.27 11.19 -41.23
CA LEU A 92 -7.96 12.47 -41.42
C LEU A 92 -7.30 13.38 -42.48
N ASN A 93 -6.02 13.17 -42.78
CA ASN A 93 -5.26 13.96 -43.75
C ASN A 93 -5.17 13.28 -45.14
N GLN A 94 -5.92 12.19 -45.36
CA GLN A 94 -6.14 11.56 -46.67
C GLN A 94 -7.42 12.11 -47.32
#